data_AF-A0A3D9KFN3-F1
#
_entry.id   AF-A0A3D9KFN3-F1
#
_cell.length_a   1.000
_cell.length_b   1.000
_cell.length_c   1.000
_cell.angle_alpha   90.00
_cell.angle_beta   90.00
_cell.angle_gamma   90.00
#
_symmetry.space_group_name_H-M   'P 1'
#
loop_
_entity.id
_entity.type
_entity.pdbx_description
1 polymer ?
#
loop_
_entity_poly.entity_id
_entity_poly.type
_entity_poly.pdbx_seq_one_letter_code
_entity_poly.pdbx_strand_id
1 'polypeptide(L)'
;METTDYNRVVSRNDIRICDKCKHIRVKSMLPKLQKMAPGTEIKVACKSYCGPCARKAFVFINGRYVTAPTEDEAIDIASKYVK
;
A
#
# COMPACT_ATOMS: atom_id res chain seq x y z
N MET A 1 10.88 -28.90 -22.24
CA MET A 1 9.49 -28.44 -22.35
C MET A 1 9.08 -27.96 -20.96
N GLU A 2 9.41 -26.73 -20.61
CA GLU A 2 8.90 -26.04 -19.40
C GLU A 2 8.60 -24.60 -19.81
N THR A 3 7.46 -24.44 -20.48
CA THR A 3 6.89 -23.16 -20.87
C THR A 3 5.92 -22.71 -19.81
N THR A 4 6.35 -22.06 -18.72
CA THR A 4 5.44 -21.18 -17.93
C THR A 4 6.19 -20.19 -17.03
N ASP A 5 6.58 -19.03 -17.57
CA ASP A 5 6.62 -17.79 -16.77
C ASP A 5 6.16 -16.64 -17.67
N TYR A 6 4.98 -16.82 -18.27
CA TYR A 6 4.30 -15.75 -18.99
C TYR A 6 3.75 -14.76 -17.96
N ASN A 7 4.50 -13.68 -17.76
CA ASN A 7 4.01 -12.42 -17.22
C ASN A 7 3.64 -12.40 -15.73
N ARG A 8 4.49 -12.96 -14.86
CA ARG A 8 4.55 -12.44 -13.49
C ARG A 8 5.12 -11.03 -13.57
N VAL A 9 4.25 -10.03 -13.50
CA VAL A 9 4.64 -8.71 -13.03
C VAL A 9 5.14 -8.94 -11.60
N VAL A 10 6.43 -9.24 -11.46
CA VAL A 10 7.08 -9.32 -10.16
C VAL A 10 7.07 -7.89 -9.66
N SER A 11 5.97 -7.48 -9.00
CA SER A 11 5.93 -6.18 -8.39
C SER A 11 7.03 -6.17 -7.35
N ARG A 12 8.09 -5.41 -7.63
CA ARG A 12 9.20 -5.22 -6.68
C ARG A 12 8.71 -4.65 -5.35
N ASN A 13 7.51 -4.06 -5.39
CA ASN A 13 6.83 -3.40 -4.31
C ASN A 13 5.80 -4.33 -3.64
N ASP A 14 5.90 -4.46 -2.32
CA ASP A 14 4.84 -5.05 -1.47
C ASP A 14 4.10 -3.90 -0.78
N ILE A 15 2.95 -3.51 -1.33
CA ILE A 15 2.11 -2.45 -0.79
C ILE A 15 0.88 -3.05 -0.15
N ARG A 16 0.61 -2.68 1.12
CA ARG A 16 -0.58 -3.14 1.83
C ARG A 16 -1.28 -2.00 2.56
N ILE A 17 -2.60 -2.04 2.53
CA ILE A 17 -3.50 -1.16 3.28
C ILE A 17 -4.55 -2.00 4.00
N CYS A 18 -5.28 -1.38 4.92
CA CYS A 18 -6.33 -2.06 5.67
C CYS A 18 -7.66 -1.34 5.48
N ASP A 19 -8.68 -2.11 5.11
CA ASP A 19 -10.07 -1.70 4.91
C ASP A 19 -10.83 -1.48 6.23
N LYS A 20 -10.35 -2.08 7.32
CA LYS A 20 -10.93 -1.91 8.67
C LYS A 20 -10.43 -0.65 9.38
N CYS A 21 -9.47 0.08 8.82
CA CYS A 21 -8.92 1.29 9.43
C CYS A 21 -9.87 2.48 9.25
N LYS A 22 -10.22 3.17 10.35
CA LYS A 22 -11.11 4.35 10.29
C LYS A 22 -10.53 5.55 9.54
N HIS A 23 -9.19 5.68 9.51
CA HIS A 23 -8.48 6.81 8.90
C HIS A 23 -7.96 6.50 7.49
N ILE A 24 -8.42 5.41 6.87
CA ILE A 24 -8.13 5.04 5.48
C ILE A 24 -9.45 4.79 4.76
N ARG A 25 -9.58 5.37 3.56
CA ARG A 25 -10.67 5.10 2.62
C ARG A 25 -10.09 4.35 1.42
N VAL A 26 -10.36 3.04 1.36
CA VAL A 26 -9.84 2.16 0.30
C VAL A 26 -10.16 2.69 -1.10
N LYS A 27 -11.38 3.22 -1.31
CA LYS A 27 -11.81 3.75 -2.61
C LYS A 27 -10.97 4.94 -3.10
N SER A 28 -10.48 5.81 -2.20
CA SER A 28 -9.58 6.92 -2.57
C SER A 28 -8.11 6.50 -2.59
N MET A 29 -7.71 5.58 -1.70
CA MET A 29 -6.31 5.16 -1.59
C MET A 29 -5.84 4.26 -2.73
N LEU A 30 -6.67 3.33 -3.20
CA LEU A 30 -6.29 2.43 -4.29
C LEU A 30 -5.84 3.18 -5.55
N PRO A 31 -6.62 4.12 -6.14
CA PRO A 31 -6.18 4.81 -7.35
C PRO A 31 -4.92 5.66 -7.13
N LYS A 32 -4.71 6.22 -5.94
CA LYS A 32 -3.50 6.98 -5.62
C LYS A 32 -2.26 6.09 -5.52
N LEU A 33 -2.38 4.95 -4.83
CA LEU A 33 -1.30 3.97 -4.72
C LEU A 33 -0.98 3.31 -6.07
N GLN A 34 -2.00 3.08 -6.92
CA GLN A 34 -1.81 2.55 -8.27
C GLN A 34 -1.05 3.54 -9.17
N LYS A 35 -1.31 4.85 -9.02
CA LYS A 35 -0.56 5.90 -9.72
C LYS A 35 0.89 5.97 -9.23
N MET A 36 1.11 5.82 -7.92
CA MET A 36 2.43 5.83 -7.30
C MET A 36 3.27 4.61 -7.73
N ALA A 37 2.66 3.44 -7.83
CA ALA A 37 3.33 2.18 -8.18
C ALA A 37 2.51 1.41 -9.24
N PRO A 38 2.58 1.82 -10.52
CA PRO A 38 1.84 1.17 -11.59
C PRO A 38 2.25 -0.30 -11.73
N GLY A 39 1.27 -1.18 -11.99
CA GLY A 39 1.50 -2.61 -12.09
C GLY A 39 1.79 -3.33 -10.76
N THR A 40 1.76 -2.62 -9.62
CA THR A 40 1.90 -3.27 -8.31
C THR A 40 0.55 -3.77 -7.79
N GLU A 41 0.52 -5.00 -7.29
CA GLU A 41 -0.62 -5.54 -6.58
C GLU A 41 -0.71 -4.90 -5.17
N ILE A 42 -1.79 -4.17 -4.91
CA ILE A 42 -2.04 -3.57 -3.59
C ILE A 42 -2.90 -4.52 -2.77
N LYS A 43 -2.36 -5.06 -1.68
CA LYS A 43 -3.09 -6.00 -0.82
C LYS A 43 -3.89 -5.25 0.23
N VAL A 44 -5.19 -5.46 0.23
CA VAL A 44 -6.10 -4.90 1.25
C VAL A 44 -6.32 -5.97 2.33
N ALA A 45 -5.60 -5.85 3.45
CA ALA A 45 -5.67 -6.78 4.56
C ALA A 45 -5.34 -6.10 5.90
N CYS A 46 -6.03 -6.53 6.96
CA CYS A 46 -5.73 -6.05 8.31
C CYS A 46 -4.32 -6.46 8.75
N LYS A 47 -3.52 -5.49 9.21
CA LYS A 47 -2.17 -5.70 9.75
C LYS A 47 -2.13 -5.65 11.29
N SER A 48 -3.29 -5.69 11.94
CA SER A 48 -3.45 -5.54 13.40
C SER A 48 -2.77 -4.27 13.95
N TYR A 49 -2.66 -3.23 13.12
CA TYR A 49 -2.00 -1.96 13.44
C TYR A 49 -3.03 -0.93 13.94
N CYS A 50 -4.01 -1.40 14.70
CA CYS A 50 -5.23 -0.68 15.05
C CYS A 50 -4.99 0.60 15.86
N GLY A 51 -3.97 0.62 16.74
CA GLY A 51 -3.66 1.79 17.56
C GLY A 51 -3.28 3.02 16.73
N PRO A 52 -2.22 2.94 15.90
CA PRO A 52 -1.82 4.05 15.04
C PRO A 52 -2.83 4.34 13.92
N CYS A 53 -3.41 3.30 13.30
CA CYS A 53 -4.36 3.50 12.19
C CYS A 53 -5.72 4.07 12.64
N ALA A 54 -6.02 4.05 13.95
CA ALA A 54 -7.21 4.68 14.49
C ALA A 54 -7.06 6.20 14.66
N ARG A 55 -5.86 6.76 14.40
CA ARG A 55 -5.58 8.19 14.54
C ARG A 55 -4.94 8.81 13.29
N LYS A 56 -4.37 8.00 12.41
CA LYS A 56 -3.55 8.42 11.26
C LYS A 56 -3.79 7.51 10.07
N ALA A 57 -3.60 8.05 8.86
CA ALA A 57 -3.50 7.25 7.66
C ALA A 57 -2.29 6.32 7.75
N PHE A 58 -2.39 5.14 7.14
CA PHE A 58 -1.40 4.08 7.21
C PHE A 58 -1.20 3.41 5.84
N VAL A 59 0.06 3.24 5.44
CA VAL A 59 0.48 2.47 4.27
C VAL A 59 1.66 1.57 4.67
N PHE A 60 1.57 0.29 4.35
CA PHE A 60 2.72 -0.61 4.43
C PHE A 60 3.38 -0.67 3.06
N ILE A 61 4.68 -0.41 2.98
CA ILE A 61 5.44 -0.54 1.73
C ILE A 61 6.82 -1.17 2.00
N ASN A 62 7.13 -2.25 1.31
CA ASN A 62 8.47 -2.86 1.29
C ASN A 62 9.06 -3.13 2.69
N GLY A 63 8.25 -3.64 3.61
CA GLY A 63 8.67 -3.93 4.98
C GLY A 63 8.53 -2.77 5.97
N ARG A 64 8.07 -1.59 5.52
CA ARG A 64 7.98 -0.39 6.34
C ARG A 64 6.54 0.02 6.60
N TYR A 65 6.29 0.49 7.82
CA TYR A 65 5.03 1.09 8.23
C TYR A 65 5.14 2.60 8.08
N VAL A 66 4.38 3.17 7.16
CA VAL A 66 4.28 4.62 6.95
C VAL A 66 2.97 5.10 7.54
N THR A 67 3.02 6.11 8.40
CA THR A 67 1.83 6.75 8.96
C THR A 67 1.92 8.26 8.84
N ALA A 68 0.82 8.91 8.50
CA ALA A 68 0.73 10.36 8.44
C ALA A 68 -0.67 10.84 8.86
N PRO A 69 -0.82 12.11 9.28
CA PRO A 69 -2.12 12.73 9.54
C PRO A 69 -3.14 12.55 8.42
N THR A 70 -2.71 12.63 7.16
CA THR A 70 -3.57 12.53 5.96
C THR A 70 -3.14 11.39 5.04
N GLU A 71 -4.07 10.94 4.19
CA GLU A 71 -3.79 9.93 3.15
C GLU A 71 -2.70 10.38 2.18
N ASP A 72 -2.76 11.64 1.75
CA ASP A 72 -1.83 12.22 0.78
C ASP A 72 -0.41 12.28 1.35
N GLU A 73 -0.24 12.75 2.58
CA GLU A 73 1.07 12.74 3.24
C GLU A 73 1.63 11.32 3.42
N ALA A 74 0.76 10.34 3.72
CA ALA A 74 1.18 8.95 3.85
C ALA A 74 1.68 8.39 2.51
N ILE A 75 1.05 8.78 1.40
CA ILE A 75 1.46 8.40 0.04
C ILE A 75 2.76 9.11 -0.35
N ASP A 76 2.90 10.40 -0.08
CA ASP A 76 4.12 11.16 -0.37
C ASP A 76 5.34 10.55 0.34
N ILE A 77 5.18 10.16 1.60
CA ILE A 77 6.24 9.47 2.34
C ILE A 77 6.45 8.05 1.79
N ALA A 78 5.37 7.31 1.47
CA ALA A 78 5.46 5.96 0.92
C ALA A 78 6.16 5.93 -0.45
N SER A 79 5.96 6.96 -1.29
CA SER A 79 6.54 7.06 -2.63
C SER A 79 8.07 6.96 -2.64
N LYS A 80 8.72 7.43 -1.57
CA LYS A 80 10.18 7.38 -1.39
C LYS A 80 10.72 5.96 -1.21
N TYR A 81 9.84 4.99 -0.96
CA TYR A 81 10.20 3.59 -0.74
C TYR A 81 9.79 2.68 -1.90
N VAL A 82 9.29 3.23 -3.00
CA VAL A 82 8.99 2.48 -4.24
C VAL A 82 10.31 2.06 -4.90
N LYS A 83 10.35 0.82 -5.40
CA LYS A 83 11.47 0.20 -6.13
C LYS A 83 11.17 0.02 -7.61
#